data_AF-A0A533ZZ89-F1
#
_entry.id   AF-A0A533ZZ89-F1
#
_cell.length_a   1.000
_cell.length_b   1.000
_cell.length_c   1.000
_cell.angle_alpha   90.00
_cell.angle_beta   90.00
_cell.angle_gamma   90.00
#
_symmetry.space_group_name_H-M   'P 1'
#
loop_
_entity.id
_entity.type
_entity.pdbx_description
1 polymer ?
#
loop_
_entity_poly.entity_id
_entity_poly.type
_entity_poly.pdbx_seq_one_letter_code
_entity_poly.pdbx_strand_id
1 'polypeptide(L)'
;MRTSSVVALLGLVVLALPSSGATQSVIPQADSAARRLMARRDELNALAQVLDSLAASPSPRSADRNRARPLAAQIRARLEAGDFQAGDRVVVRAPTGVGDAYATPNAPVRSASDLGIADTFAVQFGPALVLPSIGEIPLRGVLRSELEDQVTRYVSRLVRD
;
A
#
# COMPACT_ATOMS: atom_id res chain seq x y z
N MET A 1 -80.79 15.62 22.58
CA MET A 1 -79.52 15.50 21.83
C MET A 1 -78.50 14.79 22.70
N ARG A 2 -78.03 13.62 22.22
CA ARG A 2 -76.91 12.75 22.63
C ARG A 2 -77.36 11.29 22.58
N THR A 3 -77.41 10.73 21.37
CA THR A 3 -77.40 9.29 21.14
C THR A 3 -75.95 8.80 21.23
N SER A 4 -75.75 7.77 22.05
CA SER A 4 -74.47 7.08 22.20
C SER A 4 -74.49 5.75 21.44
N SER A 5 -73.32 5.43 20.90
CA SER A 5 -72.77 4.10 20.67
C SER A 5 -73.22 3.31 19.43
N VAL A 6 -72.36 3.33 18.41
CA VAL A 6 -72.30 2.33 17.33
C VAL A 6 -71.20 1.31 17.63
N VAL A 7 -71.67 0.12 17.98
CA VAL A 7 -71.28 -1.24 17.58
C VAL A 7 -70.02 -1.45 16.70
N ALA A 8 -69.13 -2.28 17.26
CA ALA A 8 -68.38 -3.42 16.71
C ALA A 8 -67.52 -3.30 15.42
N LEU A 9 -66.20 -3.29 15.64
CA LEU A 9 -65.27 -4.41 15.40
C LEU A 9 -65.35 -5.15 14.04
N LEU A 10 -64.40 -4.87 13.14
CA LEU A 10 -63.88 -5.87 12.21
C LEU A 10 -62.43 -5.53 11.82
N GLY A 11 -61.58 -6.56 11.89
CA GLY A 11 -60.13 -6.45 11.97
C GLY A 11 -59.41 -6.04 10.69
N LEU A 12 -58.22 -5.49 10.89
CA LEU A 12 -57.21 -5.31 9.85
C LEU A 12 -55.88 -5.88 10.36
N VAL A 13 -55.51 -7.04 9.81
CA VAL A 13 -54.17 -7.60 9.94
C VAL A 13 -53.21 -6.67 9.20
N VAL A 14 -52.39 -5.94 9.95
CA VAL A 14 -51.32 -5.11 9.37
C VAL A 14 -50.18 -6.04 8.97
N LEU A 15 -50.04 -6.19 7.66
CA LEU A 15 -48.94 -6.89 7.00
C LEU A 15 -47.62 -6.19 7.36
N ALA A 16 -46.76 -6.85 8.15
CA ALA A 16 -45.41 -6.37 8.41
C ALA A 16 -44.57 -6.51 7.13
N LEU A 17 -44.35 -5.39 6.43
CA LEU A 17 -43.38 -5.35 5.33
C LEU A 17 -41.97 -5.54 5.94
N PRO A 18 -41.12 -6.42 5.38
CA PRO A 18 -39.71 -6.44 5.75
C PRO A 18 -39.09 -5.13 5.29
N SER A 19 -38.71 -4.28 6.25
CA SER A 19 -37.79 -3.19 6.01
C SER A 19 -36.53 -3.79 5.40
N SER A 20 -36.34 -3.59 4.09
CA SER A 20 -35.07 -3.86 3.44
C SER A 20 -34.07 -2.94 4.12
N GLY A 21 -33.31 -3.49 5.06
CA GLY A 21 -32.16 -2.81 5.63
C GLY A 21 -31.24 -2.45 4.49
N ALA A 22 -31.11 -1.15 4.23
CA ALA A 22 -29.96 -0.65 3.50
C ALA A 22 -28.75 -0.90 4.40
N THR A 23 -28.12 -2.07 4.26
CA THR A 23 -26.80 -2.32 4.81
C THR A 23 -25.84 -1.44 4.01
N GLN A 24 -25.67 -0.21 4.48
CA GLN A 24 -24.72 0.75 3.95
C GLN A 24 -23.33 0.11 4.02
N SER A 25 -22.63 0.11 2.90
CA SER A 25 -21.36 -0.58 2.69
C SER A 25 -20.31 -0.18 3.74
N VAL A 26 -19.84 -1.20 4.47
CA VAL A 26 -18.73 -1.10 5.41
C VAL A 26 -17.43 -0.99 4.61
N ILE A 27 -16.88 0.23 4.53
CA ILE A 27 -15.47 0.61 4.31
C ILE A 27 -14.69 -0.11 3.15
N PRO A 28 -14.64 0.45 1.92
CA PRO A 28 -13.69 0.02 0.87
C PRO A 28 -12.65 1.06 0.43
N GLN A 29 -12.69 2.30 0.95
CA GLN A 29 -11.85 3.40 0.41
C GLN A 29 -10.41 3.39 0.96
N ALA A 30 -10.21 3.00 2.22
CA ALA A 30 -8.88 2.91 2.83
C ALA A 30 -8.05 1.79 2.20
N ASP A 31 -8.65 0.61 1.99
CA ASP A 31 -7.97 -0.53 1.38
C ASP A 31 -7.58 -0.29 -0.08
N SER A 32 -8.39 0.47 -0.83
CA SER A 32 -8.08 0.86 -2.20
C SER A 32 -6.99 1.93 -2.27
N ALA A 33 -6.88 2.82 -1.28
CA ALA A 33 -5.76 3.73 -1.15
C ALA A 33 -4.46 2.98 -0.77
N ALA A 34 -4.52 2.07 0.19
CA ALA A 34 -3.38 1.23 0.60
C ALA A 34 -2.88 0.36 -0.57
N ARG A 35 -3.79 -0.26 -1.34
CA ARG A 35 -3.42 -1.01 -2.55
C ARG A 35 -2.70 -0.15 -3.58
N ARG A 36 -3.14 1.09 -3.79
CA ARG A 36 -2.47 2.03 -4.72
C ARG A 36 -1.07 2.42 -4.25
N LEU A 37 -0.89 2.56 -2.93
CA LEU A 37 0.43 2.80 -2.34
C LEU A 37 1.35 1.58 -2.49
N MET A 38 0.80 0.37 -2.44
CA MET A 38 1.52 -0.90 -2.62
C MET A 38 1.52 -1.42 -4.06
N ALA A 39 1.17 -0.58 -5.04
CA ALA A 39 1.20 -0.95 -6.45
C ALA A 39 2.61 -1.32 -6.89
N ARG A 40 2.74 -2.44 -7.60
CA ARG A 40 4.04 -2.96 -8.04
C ARG A 40 4.51 -2.25 -9.31
N ARG A 41 5.81 -2.34 -9.59
CA ARG A 41 6.43 -1.67 -10.75
C ARG A 41 5.84 -2.11 -12.07
N ASP A 42 5.61 -3.40 -12.24
CA ASP A 42 4.97 -3.99 -13.42
C ASP A 42 3.55 -3.47 -13.64
N GLU A 43 2.76 -3.40 -12.57
CA GLU A 43 1.40 -2.84 -12.60
C GLU A 43 1.41 -1.35 -13.00
N LEU A 44 2.31 -0.56 -12.41
CA LEU A 44 2.46 0.85 -12.71
C LEU A 44 2.95 1.10 -14.16
N ASN A 45 3.89 0.30 -14.65
CA ASN A 45 4.35 0.35 -16.03
C ASN A 45 3.21 0.05 -17.02
N ALA A 46 2.44 -1.03 -16.76
CA ALA A 46 1.30 -1.38 -17.59
C ALA A 46 0.23 -0.26 -17.58
N LEU A 47 -0.05 0.32 -16.42
CA LEU A 47 -0.99 1.42 -16.29
C LEU A 47 -0.51 2.68 -17.03
N ALA A 48 0.77 3.04 -16.92
CA ALA A 48 1.35 4.16 -17.66
C ALA A 48 1.17 3.98 -19.17
N GLN A 49 1.47 2.78 -19.70
CA GLN A 49 1.33 2.46 -21.11
C GLN A 49 -0.12 2.56 -21.61
N VAL A 50 -1.09 2.13 -20.80
CA VAL A 50 -2.52 2.31 -21.10
C VAL A 50 -2.88 3.79 -21.18
N LEU A 51 -2.44 4.60 -20.21
CA LEU A 51 -2.71 6.04 -20.18
C LEU A 51 -2.05 6.79 -21.34
N ASP A 52 -0.85 6.38 -21.76
CA ASP A 52 -0.20 6.92 -22.95
C ASP A 52 -0.95 6.62 -24.24
N SER A 53 -1.46 5.39 -24.35
CA SER A 53 -2.26 4.97 -25.51
C SER A 53 -3.55 5.80 -25.60
N LEU A 54 -4.22 6.03 -24.46
CA LEU A 54 -5.37 6.95 -24.35
C LEU A 54 -4.99 8.39 -24.70
N ALA A 55 -3.81 8.83 -24.27
CA ALA A 55 -3.32 10.18 -24.54
C ALA A 55 -2.96 10.42 -26.01
N ALA A 56 -2.56 9.37 -26.72
CA ALA A 56 -2.17 9.37 -28.14
C ALA A 56 -3.34 9.11 -29.10
N SER A 57 -4.45 8.51 -28.64
CA SER A 57 -5.60 8.20 -29.49
C SER A 57 -6.19 9.46 -30.19
N PRO A 58 -6.40 9.43 -31.53
CA PRO A 58 -6.95 10.55 -32.30
C PRO A 58 -8.36 10.99 -31.87
N SER A 59 -9.15 10.10 -31.28
CA SER A 59 -10.45 10.38 -30.62
C SER A 59 -10.65 9.36 -29.48
N PRO A 60 -10.89 9.78 -28.22
CA PRO A 60 -12.22 10.15 -27.71
C PRO A 60 -12.19 11.36 -26.72
N ARG A 61 -13.29 12.15 -26.65
CA ARG A 61 -13.51 13.37 -25.82
C ARG A 61 -12.25 14.00 -25.19
N SER A 62 -11.83 15.18 -25.65
CA SER A 62 -10.64 15.94 -25.18
C SER A 62 -10.38 15.92 -23.66
N ALA A 63 -11.43 15.85 -22.85
CA ALA A 63 -11.36 15.68 -21.39
C ALA A 63 -10.59 14.42 -20.94
N ASP A 64 -10.72 13.28 -21.62
CA ASP A 64 -10.07 12.03 -21.23
C ASP A 64 -8.56 12.09 -21.52
N ARG A 65 -8.17 12.68 -22.65
CA ARG A 65 -6.76 12.95 -22.99
C ARG A 65 -6.10 13.91 -22.00
N ASN A 66 -6.81 14.98 -21.66
CA ASN A 66 -6.33 15.98 -20.71
C ASN A 66 -6.15 15.40 -19.30
N ARG A 67 -6.89 14.36 -18.94
CA ARG A 67 -6.70 13.61 -17.69
C ARG A 67 -5.61 12.55 -17.79
N ALA A 68 -5.52 11.82 -18.91
CA ALA A 68 -4.58 10.72 -19.05
C ALA A 68 -3.12 11.15 -19.04
N ARG A 69 -2.78 12.25 -19.73
CA ARG A 69 -1.41 12.79 -19.81
C ARG A 69 -0.78 13.10 -18.44
N PRO A 70 -1.39 13.91 -17.57
CA PRO A 70 -0.80 14.23 -16.27
C PRO A 70 -0.74 13.00 -15.35
N LEU A 71 -1.65 12.04 -15.48
CA LEU A 71 -1.60 10.79 -14.71
C LEU A 71 -0.44 9.90 -15.15
N ALA A 72 -0.22 9.73 -16.46
CA ALA A 72 0.92 8.99 -16.98
C ALA A 72 2.25 9.63 -16.55
N ALA A 73 2.34 10.95 -16.59
CA ALA A 73 3.52 11.68 -16.12
C ALA A 73 3.79 11.47 -14.63
N GLN A 74 2.75 11.49 -13.78
CA GLN A 74 2.88 11.21 -12.35
C GLN A 74 3.36 9.78 -12.07
N ILE A 75 2.82 8.79 -12.78
CA ILE A 75 3.24 7.39 -12.61
C ILE A 75 4.70 7.21 -13.04
N ARG A 76 5.13 7.81 -14.14
CA ARG A 76 6.53 7.77 -14.57
C ARG A 76 7.46 8.44 -13.57
N ALA A 77 7.11 9.63 -13.09
CA ALA A 77 7.88 10.32 -12.06
C ALA A 77 8.05 9.45 -10.81
N ARG A 78 6.99 8.73 -10.40
CA ARG A 78 7.04 7.75 -9.30
C ARG A 78 7.97 6.59 -9.59
N LEU A 79 7.93 6.03 -10.79
CA LEU A 79 8.80 4.91 -11.22
C LEU A 79 10.29 5.32 -11.28
N GLU A 80 10.58 6.57 -11.62
CA GLU A 80 11.93 7.11 -11.73
C GLU A 80 12.49 7.57 -10.38
N ALA A 81 11.72 8.35 -9.62
CA ALA A 81 12.15 8.92 -8.35
C ALA A 81 12.03 7.92 -7.20
N GLY A 82 11.08 6.98 -7.28
CA GLY A 82 10.68 6.10 -6.19
C GLY A 82 9.66 6.75 -5.27
N ASP A 83 9.26 6.01 -4.24
CA ASP A 83 8.23 6.44 -3.28
C ASP A 83 8.81 7.06 -2.00
N PHE A 84 10.12 6.96 -1.81
CA PHE A 84 10.78 7.37 -0.58
C PHE A 84 11.37 8.76 -0.71
N GLN A 85 11.04 9.61 0.25
CA GLN A 85 11.54 10.98 0.34
C GLN A 85 12.39 11.13 1.61
N ALA A 86 13.31 12.11 1.59
CA ALA A 86 14.08 12.45 2.78
C ALA A 86 13.13 12.84 3.93
N GLY A 87 13.36 12.27 5.11
CA GLY A 87 12.50 12.44 6.29
C GLY A 87 11.42 11.36 6.46
N ASP A 88 11.19 10.50 5.48
CA ASP A 88 10.35 9.31 5.66
C ASP A 88 10.93 8.39 6.73
N ARG A 89 10.07 7.68 7.46
CA ARG A 89 10.48 6.73 8.50
C ARG A 89 10.07 5.32 8.10
N VAL A 90 11.05 4.43 8.06
CA VAL A 90 10.88 3.03 7.72
C VAL A 90 11.16 2.20 8.95
N VAL A 91 10.16 1.44 9.39
CA VAL A 91 10.33 0.45 10.45
C VAL A 91 10.88 -0.81 9.82
N VAL A 92 12.11 -1.17 10.17
CA VAL A 92 12.69 -2.45 9.75
C VAL A 92 12.65 -3.39 10.95
N ARG A 93 12.20 -4.62 10.71
CA ARG A 93 12.21 -5.68 11.70
C ARG A 93 12.94 -6.85 11.09
N ALA A 94 13.88 -7.41 11.82
CA ALA A 94 14.47 -8.66 11.39
C ALA A 94 13.48 -9.81 11.62
N PRO A 95 13.43 -10.78 10.71
CA PRO A 95 12.68 -12.01 10.94
C PRO A 95 13.21 -12.69 12.20
N THR A 96 12.32 -12.89 13.18
CA THR A 96 12.59 -13.74 14.34
C THR A 96 12.91 -15.15 13.85
N GLY A 97 14.10 -15.68 14.15
CA GLY A 97 14.52 -17.02 13.73
C GLY A 97 15.44 -17.09 12.50
N VAL A 98 16.16 -16.01 12.17
CA VAL A 98 17.30 -16.09 11.25
C VAL A 98 18.59 -15.92 12.06
N GLY A 99 18.92 -16.96 12.81
CA GLY A 99 20.18 -17.11 13.54
C GLY A 99 20.55 -18.57 13.85
N ASP A 100 19.65 -19.49 13.53
CA ASP A 100 19.65 -20.89 13.96
C ASP A 100 19.64 -21.88 12.79
N ALA A 101 19.19 -21.48 11.60
CA ALA A 101 19.09 -22.38 10.44
C ALA A 101 20.39 -22.53 9.61
N TYR A 102 21.34 -21.59 9.74
CA TYR A 102 22.61 -21.59 8.98
C TYR A 102 23.86 -21.47 9.85
N ALA A 103 23.72 -21.52 11.18
CA ALA A 103 24.86 -21.49 12.08
C ALA A 103 25.63 -22.80 11.95
N THR A 104 26.81 -22.75 11.33
CA THR A 104 27.84 -23.75 11.62
C THR A 104 28.08 -23.70 13.14
N PRO A 105 28.30 -24.85 13.82
CA PRO A 105 28.33 -24.94 15.28
C PRO A 105 29.36 -24.03 15.99
N ASN A 106 30.23 -23.34 15.23
CA ASN A 106 31.26 -22.42 15.74
C ASN A 106 31.24 -21.02 15.09
N ALA A 107 30.24 -20.67 14.27
CA ALA A 107 30.14 -19.31 13.74
C ALA A 107 29.51 -18.37 14.79
N PRO A 108 30.06 -17.17 15.04
CA PRO A 108 29.41 -16.20 15.91
C PRO A 108 28.06 -15.82 15.30
N VAL A 109 26.97 -16.24 15.94
CA VAL A 109 25.61 -15.85 15.57
C VAL A 109 25.46 -14.36 15.90
N ARG A 110 25.66 -13.50 14.90
CA ARG A 110 25.31 -12.07 15.05
C ARG A 110 23.80 -11.97 14.99
N SER A 111 23.18 -11.64 16.11
CA SER A 111 21.74 -11.44 16.15
C SER A 111 21.38 -10.16 15.40
N ALA A 112 20.17 -10.08 14.85
CA ALA A 112 19.73 -8.88 14.16
C ALA A 112 19.64 -7.64 15.07
N SER A 113 19.50 -7.86 16.38
CA SER A 113 19.65 -6.82 17.41
C SER A 113 21.10 -6.31 17.49
N ASP A 114 22.10 -7.18 17.31
CA ASP A 114 23.52 -6.81 17.31
C ASP A 114 23.90 -6.02 16.06
N LEU A 115 23.20 -6.27 14.95
CA LEU A 115 23.31 -5.51 13.70
C LEU A 115 22.48 -4.21 13.73
N GLY A 116 21.71 -3.96 14.79
CA GLY A 116 20.88 -2.76 14.92
C GLY A 116 19.81 -2.64 13.84
N ILE A 117 19.23 -3.75 13.36
CA ILE A 117 18.24 -3.79 12.25
C ILE A 117 16.80 -3.68 12.77
N ALA A 118 16.58 -3.89 14.08
CA ALA A 118 15.26 -3.90 14.71
C ALA A 118 14.84 -2.52 15.23
N ASP A 119 14.82 -1.50 14.36
CA ASP A 119 14.45 -0.13 14.74
C ASP A 119 13.76 0.66 13.60
N THR A 120 13.40 1.92 13.88
CA THR A 120 12.83 2.88 12.93
C THR A 120 13.93 3.76 12.34
N PHE A 121 14.19 3.60 11.05
CA PHE A 121 15.23 4.33 10.34
C PHE A 121 14.63 5.48 9.52
N ALA A 122 15.27 6.65 9.57
CA ALA A 122 14.90 7.77 8.73
C ALA A 122 15.58 7.66 7.36
N VAL A 123 14.86 7.99 6.30
CA VAL A 123 15.42 8.16 4.96
C VAL A 123 16.23 9.47 4.95
N GLN A 124 17.55 9.37 4.73
CA GLN A 124 18.49 10.49 4.73
C GLN A 124 18.53 11.24 3.38
N PHE A 125 19.27 12.36 3.36
CA PHE A 125 19.53 13.17 2.18
C PHE A 125 20.16 12.31 1.07
N GLY A 126 19.43 12.10 -0.03
CA GLY A 126 19.87 11.23 -1.13
C GLY A 126 19.02 9.97 -1.31
N PRO A 127 17.67 10.10 -1.20
CA PRO A 127 16.75 9.09 -0.66
C PRO A 127 17.44 7.76 -0.33
N ALA A 128 18.08 7.68 0.82
CA ALA A 128 18.81 6.49 1.24
C ALA A 128 18.46 6.09 2.68
N LEU A 129 18.39 4.79 2.93
CA LEU A 129 18.21 4.25 4.26
C LEU A 129 19.57 3.95 4.87
N VAL A 130 19.88 4.56 6.01
CA VAL A 130 21.12 4.27 6.74
C VAL A 130 20.82 3.28 7.85
N LEU A 131 21.36 2.07 7.70
CA LEU A 131 21.26 1.02 8.71
C LEU A 131 22.57 0.94 9.51
N PRO A 132 22.51 0.84 10.85
CA PRO A 132 23.67 0.59 11.68
C PRO A 132 24.44 -0.64 11.18
N SER A 133 25.77 -0.57 11.16
CA SER A 133 26.67 -1.68 10.78
C SER A 133 26.58 -2.19 9.33
N ILE A 134 25.53 -1.85 8.57
CA ILE A 134 25.32 -2.27 7.16
C ILE A 134 25.71 -1.17 6.18
N GLY A 135 25.52 0.10 6.56
CA GLY A 135 25.80 1.26 5.71
C GLY A 135 24.56 1.82 5.01
N GLU A 136 24.80 2.52 3.91
CA GLU A 136 23.78 3.27 3.17
C GLU A 136 23.12 2.41 2.08
N ILE A 137 21.79 2.30 2.12
CA ILE A 137 20.98 1.62 1.10
C ILE A 137 20.28 2.68 0.25
N PRO A 138 20.65 2.86 -1.03
CA PRO A 138 19.98 3.81 -1.90
C PRO A 138 18.54 3.35 -2.20
N LEU A 139 17.58 4.26 -1.98
CA LEU A 139 16.15 4.09 -2.25
C LEU A 139 15.66 4.88 -3.47
N ARG A 140 16.57 5.55 -4.21
CA ARG A 140 16.22 6.22 -5.46
C ARG A 140 15.56 5.23 -6.42
N GLY A 141 14.39 5.58 -6.92
CA GLY A 141 13.63 4.75 -7.84
C GLY A 141 12.99 3.53 -7.19
N VAL A 142 13.10 3.33 -5.88
CA VAL A 142 12.52 2.18 -5.17
C VAL A 142 11.06 2.48 -4.80
N LEU A 143 10.15 1.59 -5.19
CA LEU A 143 8.75 1.68 -4.80
C LEU A 143 8.53 1.11 -3.41
N ARG A 144 7.44 1.52 -2.74
CA ARG A 144 7.13 1.03 -1.39
C ARG A 144 6.97 -0.49 -1.33
N SER A 145 6.42 -1.10 -2.38
CA SER A 145 6.28 -2.55 -2.51
C SER A 145 7.61 -3.29 -2.72
N GLU A 146 8.69 -2.58 -3.08
CA GLU A 146 10.00 -3.17 -3.40
C GLU A 146 11.02 -3.01 -2.26
N LEU A 147 10.67 -2.23 -1.24
CA LEU A 147 11.57 -1.90 -0.14
C LEU A 147 12.08 -3.15 0.60
N GLU A 148 11.19 -4.09 0.89
CA GLU A 148 11.54 -5.33 1.60
C GLU A 148 12.54 -6.17 0.82
N ASP A 149 12.30 -6.37 -0.48
CA ASP A 149 13.19 -7.11 -1.37
C ASP A 149 14.56 -6.42 -1.49
N GLN A 150 14.57 -5.09 -1.61
CA GLN A 150 15.80 -4.30 -1.71
C GLN A 150 16.64 -4.42 -0.43
N VAL A 151 16.03 -4.23 0.75
CA VAL A 151 16.73 -4.35 2.03
C VAL A 151 17.22 -5.78 2.23
N THR A 152 16.39 -6.78 1.96
CA THR A 152 16.77 -8.20 2.09
C THR A 152 17.96 -8.57 1.21
N ARG A 153 17.97 -8.10 -0.05
CA ARG A 153 19.07 -8.33 -0.99
C ARG A 153 20.39 -7.71 -0.50
N TYR A 154 20.34 -6.47 0.02
CA TYR A 154 21.52 -5.79 0.54
C TYR A 154 22.07 -6.48 1.80
N VAL A 155 21.20 -6.80 2.77
CA VAL A 155 21.60 -7.49 4.00
C VAL A 155 22.16 -8.89 3.70
N SER A 156 21.51 -9.65 2.81
CA SER A 156 21.96 -11.01 2.45
C SER A 156 23.33 -11.04 1.79
N ARG A 157 23.67 -9.98 1.02
CA ARG A 157 25.01 -9.85 0.43
C ARG A 157 26.05 -9.63 1.53
N LEU A 158 25.77 -8.74 2.48
CA LEU A 158 26.71 -8.39 3.53
C LEU A 158 26.94 -9.50 4.57
N VAL A 159 25.97 -10.37 4.82
CA VAL A 159 26.12 -11.53 5.73
C VAL A 159 26.89 -12.68 5.08
N ARG A 160 26.96 -12.71 3.74
CA ARG A 160 27.65 -13.78 3.00
C ARG A 160 29.14 -13.50 2.80
N ASP A 161 29.54 -12.24 2.81
CA ASP A 161 30.96 -11.79 2.86
C ASP A 161 31.47 -11.74 4.30
#